data_AF-A0A3C0SSV7-F1
#
_entry.id   AF-A0A3C0SSV7-F1
#
_cell.length_a   1.000
_cell.length_b   1.000
_cell.length_c   1.000
_cell.angle_alpha   90.00
_cell.angle_beta   90.00
_cell.angle_gamma   90.00
#
_symmetry.space_group_name_H-M   'P 1'
#
loop_
_entity.id
_entity.type
_entity.pdbx_description
1 polymer ?
#
loop_
_entity_poly.entity_id
_entity_poly.type
_entity_poly.pdbx_seq_one_letter_code
_entity_poly.pdbx_strand_id
1 'polypeptide(L)' 'MNKIKLSLNKLSNLLFYMGILLGVIGYYQIYKVRATLPPGVCPIDNNRGLIIIAALMLISSVITSILYERNLKQKS' A
#
# COMPACT_ATOMS: atom_id res chain seq x y z
N MET A 1 -28.84 -2.35 -6.67
CA MET A 1 -27.35 -2.39 -6.62
C MET A 1 -26.89 -2.51 -5.16
N ASN A 2 -26.18 -3.56 -4.78
CA ASN A 2 -25.87 -3.86 -3.36
C ASN A 2 -24.84 -2.86 -2.79
N LYS A 3 -25.19 -2.04 -1.79
CA LYS A 3 -24.31 -0.97 -1.24
C LYS A 3 -22.97 -1.49 -0.73
N ILE A 4 -22.95 -2.72 -0.20
CA ILE A 4 -21.74 -3.37 0.34
C ILE A 4 -20.67 -3.58 -0.75
N LYS A 5 -21.08 -3.95 -1.97
CA LYS A 5 -20.16 -4.14 -3.11
C LYS A 5 -19.49 -2.82 -3.52
N LEU A 6 -20.27 -1.74 -3.58
CA LEU A 6 -19.73 -0.42 -3.92
C LEU A 6 -18.73 0.08 -2.86
N SER A 7 -18.95 -0.27 -1.60
CA SER A 7 -18.05 0.06 -0.48
C SER A 7 -16.69 -0.63 -0.59
N LEU A 8 -16.66 -1.95 -0.86
CA LEU A 8 -15.41 -2.72 -0.94
C LEU A 8 -14.51 -2.29 -2.10
N ASN A 9 -15.08 -2.00 -3.28
CA ASN A 9 -14.32 -1.52 -4.42
C ASN A 9 -13.69 -0.14 -4.15
N LYS A 10 -14.46 0.78 -3.55
CA LYS A 10 -13.94 2.10 -3.15
C LYS A 10 -12.84 1.98 -2.08
N LEU A 11 -13.00 1.07 -1.12
CA LEU A 11 -12.00 0.82 -0.09
C LEU A 11 -10.69 0.26 -0.67
N SER A 12 -10.77 -0.72 -1.57
CA SER A 12 -9.58 -1.28 -2.24
C SER A 12 -8.81 -0.21 -3.03
N ASN A 13 -9.52 0.62 -3.81
CA ASN A 13 -8.90 1.72 -4.54
C ASN A 13 -8.27 2.76 -3.60
N LEU A 14 -8.95 3.11 -2.51
CA LEU A 14 -8.39 4.04 -1.52
C LEU A 14 -7.11 3.49 -0.87
N LEU A 15 -7.12 2.22 -0.44
CA LEU A 15 -5.94 1.55 0.09
C LEU A 15 -4.80 1.48 -0.93
N PHE A 16 -5.13 1.27 -2.21
CA PHE A 16 -4.14 1.25 -3.29
C PHE A 16 -3.45 2.61 -3.45
N TYR A 17 -4.23 3.67 -3.61
CA TYR A 17 -3.70 5.03 -3.80
C TYR A 17 -2.89 5.49 -2.58
N MET A 18 -3.39 5.23 -1.37
CA MET A 18 -2.67 5.58 -0.14
C MET A 18 -1.39 4.75 0.02
N GLY A 19 -1.43 3.46 -0.32
CA GLY A 19 -0.26 2.59 -0.31
C GLY A 19 0.83 3.06 -1.28
N ILE A 20 0.47 3.43 -2.52
CA ILE A 20 1.41 4.01 -3.49
C ILE A 20 1.98 5.33 -2.95
N LEU A 21 1.11 6.23 -2.47
CA LEU A 21 1.53 7.55 -1.97
C LEU A 21 2.56 7.41 -0.83
N LEU A 22 2.26 6.56 0.16
CA LEU A 22 3.17 6.28 1.27
C LEU A 22 4.46 5.61 0.79
N GLY A 23 4.38 4.68 -0.18
CA GLY A 23 5.55 4.06 -0.78
C GLY A 23 6.48 5.07 -1.45
N VAL A 24 5.93 6.01 -2.22
CA VAL A 24 6.69 7.10 -2.87
C VAL A 24 7.31 8.03 -1.83
N ILE A 25 6.57 8.41 -0.78
CA ILE A 25 7.09 9.24 0.32
C ILE A 25 8.24 8.53 1.03
N GLY A 26 8.06 7.25 1.39
CA GLY A 26 9.09 6.45 2.04
C GLY A 26 10.35 6.31 1.17
N TYR A 27 10.17 6.03 -0.11
CA TYR A 27 11.27 5.97 -1.07
C TYR A 27 12.04 7.30 -1.17
N TYR A 28 11.31 8.42 -1.26
CA TYR A 28 11.92 9.75 -1.32
C TYR A 28 12.74 10.08 -0.06
N GLN A 29 12.24 9.72 1.12
CA GLN A 29 12.99 9.90 2.37
C GLN A 29 14.26 9.05 2.39
N ILE A 30 14.18 7.78 2.00
CA ILE A 30 15.35 6.89 1.90
C ILE A 30 16.37 7.48 0.91
N TYR A 31 15.92 7.99 -0.24
CA TYR A 31 16.78 8.59 -1.25
C TYR A 31 17.52 9.83 -0.72
N LYS A 32 16.80 10.73 -0.02
CA LYS A 32 17.41 11.91 0.59
C LYS A 32 18.46 11.56 1.63
N VAL A 33 18.11 10.64 2.52
CA VAL A 33 18.95 10.28 3.66
C VAL A 33 20.20 9.56 3.16
N ARG A 34 20.09 8.70 2.13
CA ARG A 34 21.23 8.02 1.49
C ARG A 34 22.41 8.93 1.12
N ALA A 35 22.16 10.17 0.72
CA ALA A 35 23.22 11.13 0.36
C ALA A 35 24.04 11.64 1.55
N THR A 36 23.51 11.53 2.78
CA THR A 36 24.14 12.04 4.00
C THR A 36 24.74 10.97 4.88
N LEU A 37 24.51 9.68 4.59
CA LEU A 37 25.05 8.62 5.44
C LEU A 37 26.50 8.24 5.08
N PRO A 38 27.31 7.87 6.10
CA PRO A 38 28.61 7.25 5.87
C PRO A 38 28.49 5.91 5.12
N PRO A 39 29.60 5.41 4.55
CA PRO A 39 29.61 4.10 3.91
C PRO A 39 29.27 2.99 4.92
N GLY A 40 28.44 2.03 4.52
CA GLY A 40 28.13 0.82 5.30
C GLY A 40 26.83 0.84 6.11
N VAL A 41 26.07 1.94 6.09
CA VAL A 41 24.77 2.04 6.77
C VAL A 41 23.62 2.04 5.77
N CYS A 42 22.55 1.32 6.09
CA CYS A 42 21.40 1.15 5.23
C CYS A 42 20.37 2.27 5.46
N PRO A 43 20.08 3.13 4.46
CA PRO A 43 19.16 4.27 4.62
C PRO A 43 17.70 3.85 4.86
N ILE A 44 17.38 2.56 4.76
CA ILE A 44 16.05 2.02 5.03
C ILE A 44 15.79 1.78 6.52
N ASP A 45 16.81 1.63 7.37
CA ASP A 45 16.60 1.27 8.78
C ASP A 45 15.75 2.31 9.53
N ASN A 46 15.97 3.59 9.27
CA ASN A 46 15.20 4.67 9.89
C ASN A 46 13.77 4.82 9.33
N ASN A 47 13.51 4.34 8.10
CA ASN A 47 12.23 4.50 7.41
C ASN A 47 11.48 3.18 7.20
N ARG A 48 11.98 2.10 7.81
CA ARG A 48 11.50 0.73 7.62
C ARG A 48 10.02 0.60 7.96
N GLY A 49 9.56 1.26 9.03
CA GLY A 49 8.16 1.24 9.45
C GLY A 49 7.21 1.80 8.37
N LEU A 50 7.59 2.91 7.73
CA LEU A 50 6.77 3.56 6.70
C LEU A 50 6.63 2.67 5.46
N ILE A 51 7.73 2.03 5.05
CA ILE A 51 7.74 1.06 3.94
C ILE A 51 6.90 -0.19 4.28
N ILE A 52 6.97 -0.69 5.51
CA ILE A 52 6.15 -1.83 5.94
C ILE A 52 4.66 -1.46 5.91
N ILE A 53 4.27 -0.29 6.42
CA ILE A 53 2.87 0.17 6.39
C ILE A 53 2.38 0.30 4.94
N ALA A 54 3.17 0.90 4.06
CA ALA A 54 2.85 1.03 2.64
C ALA A 54 2.63 -0.36 2.00
N ALA A 55 3.54 -1.31 2.25
CA ALA A 55 3.41 -2.68 1.75
C ALA A 55 2.14 -3.37 2.26
N LEU A 56 1.82 -3.25 3.55
CA LEU A 56 0.60 -3.80 4.13
C LEU A 56 -0.68 -3.19 3.53
N MET A 57 -0.68 -1.88 3.26
CA MET A 57 -1.82 -1.22 2.59
C MET A 57 -2.00 -1.73 1.15
N LEU A 58 -0.92 -1.95 0.41
CA LEU A 58 -0.99 -2.52 -0.94
C LEU A 58 -1.48 -3.98 -0.92
N ILE A 59 -0.96 -4.80 -0.01
CA ILE A 59 -1.40 -6.20 0.15
C ILE A 59 -2.89 -6.26 0.50
N SER A 60 -3.33 -5.46 1.47
CA SER A 60 -4.75 -5.41 1.87
C SER A 60 -5.65 -4.87 0.76
N SER A 61 -5.18 -3.93 -0.05
CA SER A 61 -5.88 -3.48 -1.26
C SER A 61 -6.11 -4.63 -2.24
N VAL A 62 -5.07 -5.42 -2.55
CA VAL A 62 -5.16 -6.58 -3.44
C VAL A 62 -6.10 -7.64 -2.88
N ILE A 63 -5.97 -7.98 -1.59
CA ILE A 63 -6.85 -8.97 -0.93
C ILE A 63 -8.31 -8.51 -1.02
N THR A 64 -8.59 -7.23 -0.73
CA THR A 64 -9.95 -6.67 -0.79
C THR A 64 -10.51 -6.74 -2.21
N SER A 65 -9.68 -6.48 -3.23
CA SER A 65 -10.06 -6.60 -4.63
C SER A 65 -10.42 -8.04 -5.01
N ILE A 66 -9.58 -9.02 -4.65
CA ILE A 66 -9.83 -10.44 -4.91
C ILE A 66 -11.13 -10.90 -4.23
N LEU A 67 -11.37 -10.48 -2.98
CA LEU A 67 -12.60 -10.80 -2.27
C LEU A 67 -13.82 -10.19 -2.95
N TYR A 68 -13.71 -8.95 -3.44
CA TYR A 68 -14.77 -8.29 -4.20
C TYR A 68 -15.12 -9.06 -5.48
N GLU A 69 -14.11 -9.49 -6.25
CA GLU A 69 -14.32 -10.28 -7.47
C GLU A 69 -14.94 -11.66 -7.20
N ARG A 70 -14.48 -12.37 -6.15
CA ARG A 70 -15.06 -13.66 -5.77
C ARG A 70 -16.54 -13.53 -5.37
N ASN A 71 -16.90 -12.46 -4.64
CA ASN A 71 -18.30 -12.13 -4.31
C ASN A 71 -19.12 -11.68 -5.54
N LEU A 72 -18.46 -11.29 -6.64
CA LEU A 72 -19.10 -11.00 -7.91
C LEU A 72 -19.44 -12.28 -8.68
N LYS A 73 -18.48 -13.20 -8.80
CA LYS A 73 -18.69 -14.49 -9.48
C LYS A 73 -19.72 -15.39 -8.79
N GLN A 74 -19.83 -15.38 -7.47
CA GLN A 74 -20.82 -16.22 -6.77
C GLN A 74 -22.28 -15.74 -6.91
N LYS A 75 -22.51 -14.52 -7.42
CA LYS A 75 -23.86 -13.93 -7.51
C LYS A 75 -24.38 -13.83 -8.96
N SER A 76 -23.64 -14.39 -9.92
CA SER A 76 -24.00 -14.54 -11.33
C SER A 76 -24.37 -15.98 -11.61
#